data_AF-A0A3M1Z8L9-F1
#
_entry.id   AF-A0A3M1Z8L9-F1
#
_cell.length_a   1.000
_cell.length_b   1.000
_cell.length_c   1.000
_cell.angle_alpha   90.00
_cell.angle_beta   90.00
_cell.angle_gamma   90.00
#
_symmetry.space_group_name_H-M   'P 1'
#
loop_
_entity.id
_entity.type
_entity.pdbx_description
1 polymer ?
#
loop_
_entity_poly.entity_id
_entity_poly.type
_entity_poly.pdbx_seq_one_letter_code
_entity_poly.pdbx_strand_id
1 'polypeptide(L)'
;QPAARLAFTPETALDAIESLGYPAVLKPAVGSWGRLLARVNDRDAAEAILEHRQSLGSYNHHLFYAQEYVEKLGRDIRAFVVGDRTICAIYRESQHWITNTARGGRATNCPITSELDDLCYRASRAVGGGILALDIFETPDGELLVNEINHTMEFRNSSEPTGVDIAAEVVRYLLEQVRVAV
;
A
#
# COMPACT_ATOMS: atom_id res chain seq x y z
N GLN A 1 -3.51 6.38 -8.16
CA GLN A 1 -3.28 4.93 -7.88
C GLN A 1 -2.69 4.34 -9.15
N PRO A 2 -1.73 3.39 -9.06
CA PRO A 2 -1.17 2.77 -10.25
C PRO A 2 -2.24 1.97 -11.02
N ALA A 3 -2.12 1.93 -12.34
CA ALA A 3 -3.02 1.19 -13.21
C ALA A 3 -3.13 -0.28 -12.76
N ALA A 4 -4.37 -0.76 -12.65
CA ALA A 4 -4.64 -2.10 -12.17
C ALA A 4 -5.78 -2.76 -12.94
N ARG A 5 -5.80 -4.08 -12.91
CA ARG A 5 -6.80 -4.95 -13.51
C ARG A 5 -7.14 -6.07 -12.53
N LEU A 6 -8.41 -6.44 -12.49
CA LEU A 6 -8.88 -7.60 -11.75
C LEU A 6 -9.34 -8.66 -12.75
N ALA A 7 -8.84 -9.87 -12.58
CA ALA A 7 -9.21 -11.03 -13.38
C ALA A 7 -9.65 -12.19 -12.48
N PHE A 8 -10.46 -13.07 -13.05
CA PHE A 8 -11.14 -14.16 -12.33
C PHE A 8 -10.73 -15.55 -12.83
N THR A 9 -9.93 -15.62 -13.89
CA THR A 9 -9.34 -16.86 -14.41
C THR A 9 -7.87 -16.62 -14.76
N PRO A 10 -7.03 -17.67 -14.83
CA PRO A 10 -5.63 -17.53 -15.27
C PRO A 10 -5.50 -16.91 -16.66
N GLU A 11 -6.37 -17.27 -17.61
CA GLU A 11 -6.31 -16.77 -18.98
C GLU A 11 -6.59 -15.26 -19.01
N THR A 12 -7.66 -14.82 -18.34
CA THR A 12 -7.99 -13.40 -18.24
C THR A 12 -6.98 -12.61 -17.39
N ALA A 13 -6.29 -13.27 -16.46
CA ALA A 13 -5.21 -12.68 -15.69
C ALA A 13 -3.96 -12.45 -16.56
N LEU A 14 -3.67 -13.38 -17.46
CA LEU A 14 -2.56 -13.23 -18.42
C LEU A 14 -2.84 -12.07 -19.39
N ASP A 15 -4.05 -12.01 -19.96
CA ASP A 15 -4.47 -10.88 -20.80
C ASP A 15 -4.37 -9.54 -20.07
N ALA A 16 -4.76 -9.51 -18.78
CA ALA A 16 -4.65 -8.33 -17.95
C ALA A 16 -3.19 -7.88 -17.75
N ILE A 17 -2.27 -8.81 -17.52
CA ILE A 17 -0.83 -8.53 -17.39
C ILE A 17 -0.27 -8.00 -18.72
N GLU A 18 -0.57 -8.67 -19.83
CA GLU A 18 -0.13 -8.25 -21.17
C GLU A 18 -0.65 -6.85 -21.52
N SER A 19 -1.87 -6.50 -21.09
CA SER A 19 -2.44 -5.16 -21.28
C SER A 19 -1.77 -4.06 -20.44
N LEU A 20 -1.20 -4.42 -19.28
CA LEU A 20 -0.45 -3.50 -18.42
C LEU A 20 1.01 -3.38 -18.88
N GLY A 21 1.53 -4.41 -19.53
CA GLY A 21 2.93 -4.52 -19.93
C GLY A 21 3.83 -5.03 -18.80
N TYR A 22 5.04 -5.44 -19.17
CA TYR A 22 6.05 -5.92 -18.24
C TYR A 22 7.09 -4.84 -17.90
N PRO A 23 7.63 -4.82 -16.66
CA PRO A 23 7.23 -5.67 -15.54
C PRO A 23 5.85 -5.30 -14.97
N ALA A 24 5.13 -6.29 -14.47
CA ALA A 24 3.86 -6.12 -13.75
C ALA A 24 3.96 -6.68 -12.33
N VAL A 25 3.05 -6.25 -11.46
CA VAL A 25 2.92 -6.75 -10.09
C VAL A 25 1.63 -7.55 -9.95
N LEU A 26 1.78 -8.82 -9.58
CA LEU A 26 0.67 -9.66 -9.12
C LEU A 26 0.60 -9.62 -7.60
N LYS A 27 -0.59 -9.34 -7.07
CA LYS A 27 -0.88 -9.37 -5.63
C LYS A 27 -2.20 -10.09 -5.33
N PRO A 28 -2.39 -10.64 -4.13
CA PRO A 28 -3.71 -11.09 -3.70
C PRO A 28 -4.61 -9.87 -3.43
N ALA A 29 -5.92 -10.00 -3.63
CA ALA A 29 -6.88 -8.95 -3.29
C ALA A 29 -6.95 -8.69 -1.77
N VAL A 30 -6.61 -9.70 -0.97
CA VAL A 30 -6.50 -9.62 0.49
C VAL A 30 -5.13 -10.13 0.90
N GLY A 31 -4.37 -9.30 1.59
CA GLY A 31 -3.03 -9.63 2.05
C GLY A 31 -2.48 -8.55 2.97
N SER A 32 -1.35 -8.84 3.60
CA SER A 32 -0.58 -7.87 4.36
C SER A 32 0.90 -8.24 4.36
N TRP A 33 1.76 -7.36 4.86
CA TRP A 33 3.21 -7.54 5.01
C TRP A 33 3.96 -7.91 3.71
N GLY A 34 3.43 -7.49 2.56
CA GLY A 34 4.01 -7.78 1.25
C GLY A 34 4.10 -9.28 0.94
N ARG A 35 3.23 -10.10 1.54
CA ARG A 35 3.17 -11.55 1.25
C ARG A 35 2.51 -11.78 -0.10
N LEU A 36 3.03 -12.79 -0.82
CA LEU A 36 2.52 -13.21 -2.13
C LEU A 36 2.52 -12.11 -3.21
N LEU A 37 3.36 -11.09 -3.02
CA LEU A 37 3.65 -10.12 -4.08
C LEU A 37 4.66 -10.73 -5.06
N ALA A 38 4.35 -10.70 -6.35
CA ALA A 38 5.25 -11.13 -7.40
C ALA A 38 5.45 -10.00 -8.41
N ARG A 39 6.71 -9.64 -8.68
CA ARG A 39 7.07 -8.82 -9.83
C ARG A 39 7.37 -9.77 -10.99
N VAL A 40 6.47 -9.83 -11.96
CA VAL A 40 6.62 -10.66 -13.16
C VAL A 40 7.27 -9.81 -14.25
N ASN A 41 8.39 -10.26 -14.80
CA ASN A 41 9.17 -9.49 -15.77
C ASN A 41 8.93 -9.95 -17.22
N ASP A 42 8.27 -11.08 -17.41
CA ASP A 42 8.00 -11.71 -18.69
C ASP A 42 6.80 -12.66 -18.57
N ARG A 43 6.38 -13.18 -19.72
CA ARG A 43 5.24 -14.08 -19.85
C ARG A 43 5.45 -15.40 -19.12
N ASP A 44 6.63 -16.01 -19.24
CA ASP A 44 6.94 -17.30 -18.61
C ASP A 44 6.80 -17.20 -17.07
N ALA A 45 7.33 -16.13 -16.47
CA ALA A 45 7.17 -15.88 -15.03
C ALA A 45 5.71 -15.65 -14.65
N ALA A 46 4.92 -14.97 -15.49
CA ALA A 46 3.49 -14.78 -15.25
C ALA A 46 2.73 -16.10 -15.27
N GLU A 47 2.92 -16.92 -16.31
CA GLU A 47 2.27 -18.23 -16.46
C GLU A 47 2.59 -19.14 -15.26
N ALA A 48 3.86 -19.23 -14.85
CA ALA A 48 4.26 -20.04 -13.69
C ALA A 48 3.60 -19.59 -12.37
N ILE A 49 3.51 -18.28 -12.12
CA ILE A 49 2.87 -17.76 -10.91
C ILE A 49 1.35 -18.00 -10.95
N LEU A 50 0.71 -17.85 -12.11
CA LEU A 50 -0.72 -18.10 -12.27
C LEU A 50 -1.05 -19.58 -12.06
N GLU A 51 -0.27 -20.50 -12.63
CA GLU A 51 -0.43 -21.95 -12.44
C GLU A 51 -0.30 -22.35 -10.97
N HIS A 52 0.73 -21.84 -10.28
CA HIS A 52 0.93 -22.08 -8.85
C HIS A 52 -0.26 -21.57 -8.02
N ARG A 53 -0.78 -20.37 -8.34
CA ARG A 53 -1.94 -19.79 -7.64
C ARG A 53 -3.21 -20.59 -7.86
N GLN A 54 -3.45 -21.10 -9.06
CA GLN A 54 -4.62 -21.91 -9.38
C GLN A 54 -4.54 -23.30 -8.74
N SER A 55 -3.35 -23.89 -8.70
CA SER A 55 -3.16 -25.27 -8.23
C SER A 55 -3.05 -25.39 -6.71
N LEU A 56 -2.43 -24.40 -6.05
CA LEU A 56 -2.11 -24.45 -4.62
C LEU A 56 -2.90 -23.43 -3.79
N GLY A 57 -3.62 -22.51 -4.43
CA GLY A 57 -4.30 -21.42 -3.76
C GLY A 57 -5.63 -21.82 -3.11
N SER A 58 -6.03 -21.08 -2.07
CA SER A 58 -7.42 -21.11 -1.61
C SER A 58 -8.30 -20.28 -2.56
N TYR A 59 -9.63 -20.33 -2.40
CA TYR A 59 -10.55 -19.58 -3.26
C TYR A 59 -10.23 -18.08 -3.38
N ASN A 60 -9.71 -17.44 -2.32
CA ASN A 60 -9.28 -16.04 -2.35
C ASN A 60 -8.09 -15.78 -3.29
N HIS A 61 -7.28 -16.80 -3.58
CA HIS A 61 -6.15 -16.71 -4.49
C HIS A 61 -6.54 -16.83 -5.97
N HIS A 62 -7.80 -17.19 -6.28
CA HIS A 62 -8.34 -17.22 -7.64
C HIS A 62 -8.84 -15.84 -8.12
N LEU A 63 -8.74 -14.81 -7.27
CA LEU A 63 -8.86 -13.41 -7.67
C LEU A 63 -7.48 -12.85 -8.00
N PHE A 64 -7.26 -12.55 -9.27
CA PHE A 64 -5.96 -12.08 -9.77
C PHE A 64 -5.97 -10.55 -9.87
N TYR A 65 -5.34 -9.90 -8.90
CA TYR A 65 -5.09 -8.46 -8.96
C TYR A 65 -3.73 -8.23 -9.64
N ALA A 66 -3.77 -7.71 -10.86
CA ALA A 66 -2.60 -7.27 -11.61
C ALA A 66 -2.49 -5.75 -11.54
N GLN A 67 -1.27 -5.25 -11.38
CA GLN A 67 -0.96 -3.83 -11.26
C GLN A 67 0.26 -3.53 -12.13
N GLU A 68 0.33 -2.34 -12.72
CA GLU A 68 1.59 -1.89 -13.33
C GLU A 68 2.69 -1.84 -12.25
N TYR A 69 3.91 -2.17 -12.64
CA TYR A 69 5.05 -1.96 -11.76
C TYR A 69 5.45 -0.48 -11.79
N VAL A 70 5.36 0.17 -10.63
CA VAL A 70 5.86 1.53 -10.45
C VAL A 70 7.33 1.49 -10.08
N GLU A 71 8.18 2.07 -10.92
CA GLU A 71 9.58 2.32 -10.57
C GLU A 71 9.62 3.40 -9.49
N LYS A 72 10.24 3.08 -8.36
CA LYS A 72 10.31 3.94 -7.18
C LYS A 72 11.74 4.41 -6.95
N LEU A 73 11.90 5.44 -6.14
CA LEU A 73 13.21 5.95 -5.69
C LEU A 73 13.83 5.10 -4.56
N GLY A 74 13.74 3.77 -4.65
CA GLY A 74 14.20 2.84 -3.59
C GLY A 74 13.41 2.92 -2.28
N ARG A 75 12.27 3.62 -2.29
CA ARG A 75 11.43 3.86 -1.12
C ARG A 75 9.96 3.94 -1.46
N ASP A 76 9.10 3.79 -0.46
CA ASP A 76 7.73 4.28 -0.50
C ASP A 76 7.41 5.12 0.74
N ILE A 77 6.25 5.77 0.73
CA ILE A 77 5.76 6.59 1.84
C ILE A 77 4.69 5.79 2.59
N ARG A 78 4.80 5.72 3.91
CA ARG A 78 3.69 5.32 4.78
C ARG A 78 3.22 6.54 5.57
N ALA A 79 2.02 7.01 5.27
CA ALA A 79 1.38 8.13 5.96
C ALA A 79 0.31 7.62 6.93
N PHE A 80 0.19 8.27 8.09
CA PHE A 80 -0.78 7.93 9.12
C PHE A 80 -1.84 9.02 9.21
N VAL A 81 -3.09 8.64 8.99
CA VAL A 81 -4.25 9.54 9.04
C VAL A 81 -5.12 9.18 10.23
N VAL A 82 -5.44 10.19 11.04
CA VAL A 82 -6.35 10.07 12.17
C VAL A 82 -7.44 11.13 12.03
N GLY A 83 -8.67 10.67 11.84
CA GLY A 83 -9.79 11.51 11.42
C GLY A 83 -9.53 12.09 10.04
N ASP A 84 -9.43 13.42 9.97
CA ASP A 84 -9.21 14.18 8.74
C ASP A 84 -7.78 14.73 8.63
N ARG A 85 -6.86 14.33 9.51
CA ARG A 85 -5.49 14.87 9.57
C ARG A 85 -4.44 13.79 9.29
N THR A 86 -3.49 14.09 8.41
CA THR A 86 -2.25 13.32 8.30
C THR A 86 -1.35 13.71 9.47
N ILE A 87 -1.18 12.83 10.45
CA ILE A 87 -0.48 13.16 11.71
C ILE A 87 1.04 13.02 11.59
N CYS A 88 1.50 12.08 10.77
CA CYS A 88 2.91 11.90 10.41
C CYS A 88 3.03 11.00 9.17
N ALA A 89 4.22 11.00 8.57
CA ALA A 89 4.57 10.06 7.52
C ALA A 89 6.03 9.61 7.68
N ILE A 90 6.33 8.42 7.16
CA ILE A 90 7.70 7.91 7.07
C ILE A 90 8.01 7.50 5.64
N TYR A 91 9.26 7.64 5.24
CA TYR A 91 9.79 6.86 4.12
C TYR A 91 10.13 5.46 4.63
N ARG A 92 9.87 4.43 3.82
CA ARG A 92 10.39 3.08 4.02
C ARG A 92 11.36 2.77 2.90
N GLU A 93 12.64 2.74 3.21
CA GLU A 93 13.72 2.53 2.23
C GLU A 93 14.20 1.08 2.24
N SER A 94 14.46 0.51 1.06
CA SER A 94 15.00 -0.83 0.89
C SER A 94 15.78 -0.96 -0.41
N GLN A 95 16.81 -1.81 -0.44
CA GLN A 95 17.45 -2.21 -1.69
C GLN A 95 16.55 -3.12 -2.53
N HIS A 96 15.54 -3.74 -1.91
CA HIS A 96 14.56 -4.59 -2.57
C HIS A 96 13.33 -3.76 -2.98
N TRP A 97 12.65 -4.15 -4.07
CA TRP A 97 11.47 -3.42 -4.57
C TRP A 97 10.27 -3.41 -3.60
N ILE A 98 10.25 -4.36 -2.67
CA ILE A 98 9.34 -4.42 -1.52
C ILE A 98 10.04 -3.76 -0.33
N THR A 99 9.47 -2.67 0.16
CA THR A 99 10.08 -1.74 1.12
C THR A 99 9.55 -1.88 2.55
N ASN A 100 8.62 -2.80 2.81
CA ASN A 100 7.98 -2.89 4.11
C ASN A 100 8.97 -3.20 5.25
N THR A 101 8.75 -2.59 6.41
CA THR A 101 9.61 -2.73 7.59
C THR A 101 9.70 -4.18 8.09
N ALA A 102 8.65 -4.98 7.90
CA ALA A 102 8.66 -6.41 8.25
C ALA A 102 9.64 -7.25 7.40
N ARG A 103 10.19 -6.70 6.31
CA ARG A 103 11.25 -7.32 5.49
C ARG A 103 12.58 -6.57 5.56
N GLY A 104 12.79 -5.77 6.61
CA GLY A 104 14.05 -5.07 6.84
C GLY A 104 14.13 -3.67 6.20
N GLY A 105 13.02 -3.13 5.71
CA GLY A 105 12.97 -1.73 5.27
C GLY A 105 13.26 -0.76 6.42
N ARG A 106 14.08 0.26 6.17
CA ARG A 106 14.44 1.28 7.16
C ARG A 106 13.44 2.43 7.12
N ALA A 107 12.92 2.80 8.29
CA ALA A 107 12.00 3.93 8.43
C ALA A 107 12.75 5.23 8.74
N THR A 108 12.44 6.30 8.00
CA THR A 108 12.95 7.67 8.24
C THR A 108 11.80 8.67 8.15
N ASN A 109 11.96 9.85 8.75
CA ASN A 109 10.91 10.88 8.71
C ASN A 109 10.60 11.30 7.27
N CYS A 110 9.31 11.33 6.91
CA CYS A 110 8.83 11.95 5.68
C CYS A 110 8.05 13.23 6.06
N PRO A 111 8.58 14.43 5.74
CA PRO A 111 7.85 15.66 5.97
C PRO A 111 6.51 15.67 5.20
N ILE A 112 5.43 16.03 5.90
CA ILE A 112 4.11 16.15 5.27
C ILE A 112 4.07 17.44 4.47
N THR A 113 4.05 17.32 3.15
CA THR A 113 3.77 18.42 2.23
C THR A 113 2.26 18.65 2.13
N SER A 114 1.85 19.83 1.64
CA SER A 114 0.43 20.12 1.39
C SER A 114 -0.19 19.14 0.38
N GLU A 115 0.60 18.69 -0.60
CA GLU A 115 0.17 17.70 -1.60
C GLU A 115 -0.05 16.31 -0.97
N LEU A 116 0.89 15.87 -0.11
CA LEU A 116 0.76 14.59 0.58
C LEU A 116 -0.44 14.60 1.54
N ASP A 117 -0.65 15.70 2.27
CA ASP A 117 -1.78 15.83 3.19
C ASP A 117 -3.13 15.80 2.45
N ASP A 118 -3.27 16.57 1.35
CA ASP A 118 -4.49 16.56 0.52
C ASP A 118 -4.77 15.16 -0.06
N LEU A 119 -3.74 14.49 -0.60
CA LEU A 119 -3.89 13.13 -1.13
C LEU A 119 -4.35 12.16 -0.04
N CYS A 120 -3.73 12.21 1.14
CA CYS A 120 -4.08 11.36 2.27
C CYS A 120 -5.49 11.62 2.78
N TYR A 121 -5.88 12.88 2.89
CA TYR A 121 -7.23 13.30 3.25
C TYR A 121 -8.26 12.73 2.27
N ARG A 122 -8.11 12.98 0.96
CA ARG A 122 -9.04 12.50 -0.06
C ARG A 122 -9.15 10.99 -0.09
N ALA A 123 -8.02 10.28 0.01
CA ALA A 123 -7.98 8.83 0.02
C ALA A 123 -8.63 8.23 1.28
N SER A 124 -8.38 8.83 2.46
CA SER A 124 -9.03 8.46 3.71
C SER A 124 -10.56 8.61 3.61
N ARG A 125 -11.05 9.75 3.11
CA ARG A 125 -12.49 10.00 2.91
C ARG A 125 -13.13 9.02 1.92
N ALA A 126 -12.41 8.62 0.87
CA ALA A 126 -12.90 7.68 -0.13
C ALA A 126 -13.22 6.29 0.45
N VAL A 127 -12.62 5.91 1.59
CA VAL A 127 -12.87 4.63 2.28
C VAL A 127 -13.63 4.78 3.60
N GLY A 128 -14.21 5.95 3.87
CA GLY A 128 -15.04 6.21 5.05
C GLY A 128 -14.32 6.88 6.24
N GLY A 129 -13.01 7.14 6.13
CA GLY A 129 -12.22 7.82 7.16
C GLY A 129 -11.90 6.96 8.39
N GLY A 130 -11.53 7.62 9.48
CA GLY A 130 -11.19 6.97 10.75
C GLY A 130 -9.69 6.97 11.03
N ILE A 131 -9.14 5.80 11.32
CA ILE A 131 -7.72 5.62 11.69
C ILE A 131 -7.08 4.72 10.65
N LEU A 132 -6.27 5.30 9.77
CA LEU A 132 -5.78 4.62 8.57
C LEU A 132 -4.27 4.84 8.39
N ALA A 133 -3.60 3.87 7.79
CA ALA A 133 -2.26 4.07 7.23
C ALA A 133 -2.27 3.87 5.72
N LEU A 134 -1.79 4.85 4.98
CA LEU A 134 -1.74 4.84 3.52
C LEU A 134 -0.32 4.54 3.06
N ASP A 135 -0.20 3.59 2.15
CA ASP A 135 1.04 3.31 1.44
C ASP A 135 0.99 3.99 0.07
N ILE A 136 1.95 4.88 -0.17
CA ILE A 136 1.98 5.80 -1.31
C ILE A 136 3.32 5.62 -2.03
N PHE A 137 3.27 5.50 -3.35
CA PHE A 137 4.45 5.50 -4.20
C PHE A 137 4.74 6.91 -4.69
N GLU A 138 6.02 7.24 -4.76
CA GLU A 138 6.56 8.44 -5.38
C GLU A 138 7.29 7.98 -6.65
N THR A 139 6.83 8.46 -7.81
CA THR A 139 7.47 8.20 -9.10
C THR A 139 8.70 9.11 -9.29
N PRO A 140 9.61 8.83 -10.23
CA PRO A 140 10.79 9.66 -10.46
C PRO A 140 10.50 11.10 -10.88
N ASP A 141 9.34 11.36 -11.47
CA ASP A 141 8.84 12.69 -11.83
C ASP A 141 8.05 13.39 -10.71
N GLY A 142 7.92 12.74 -9.55
CA GLY A 142 7.33 13.31 -8.34
C GLY A 142 5.82 13.08 -8.17
N GLU A 143 5.19 12.28 -9.03
CA GLU A 143 3.78 11.92 -8.87
C GLU A 143 3.57 11.02 -7.64
N LEU A 144 2.54 11.34 -6.85
CA LEU A 144 2.14 10.55 -5.69
C LEU A 144 0.95 9.62 -6.01
N LEU A 145 1.18 8.32 -5.87
CA LEU A 145 0.20 7.28 -6.18
C LEU A 145 -0.16 6.49 -4.92
N VAL A 146 -1.41 6.58 -4.46
CA VAL A 146 -1.93 5.69 -3.41
C VAL A 146 -1.91 4.24 -3.90
N ASN A 147 -1.18 3.37 -3.21
CA ASN A 147 -1.07 1.95 -3.53
C ASN A 147 -1.99 1.07 -2.66
N GLU A 148 -2.07 1.37 -1.35
CA GLU A 148 -2.83 0.59 -0.39
C GLU A 148 -3.28 1.46 0.80
N ILE A 149 -4.43 1.13 1.39
CA ILE A 149 -4.93 1.75 2.63
C ILE A 149 -5.15 0.64 3.66
N ASN A 150 -4.52 0.79 4.82
CA ASN A 150 -4.51 -0.17 5.91
C ASN A 150 -5.42 0.33 7.05
N HIS A 151 -6.47 -0.42 7.37
CA HIS A 151 -7.42 -0.08 8.44
C HIS A 151 -6.90 -0.43 9.84
N THR A 152 -5.95 -1.37 9.96
CA THR A 152 -5.31 -1.74 11.22
C THR A 152 -3.83 -1.42 11.11
N MET A 153 -3.49 -0.16 11.37
CA MET A 153 -2.15 0.35 11.15
C MET A 153 -1.14 -0.17 12.19
N GLU A 154 0.00 -0.65 11.70
CA GLU A 154 1.19 -0.88 12.52
C GLU A 154 2.09 0.37 12.48
N PHE A 155 2.44 0.89 13.66
CA PHE A 155 3.17 2.16 13.79
C PHE A 155 4.41 2.07 14.70
N ARG A 156 4.80 0.87 15.15
CA ARG A 156 5.93 0.65 16.08
C ARG A 156 7.22 1.34 15.63
N ASN A 157 7.51 1.33 14.33
CA ASN A 157 8.75 1.88 13.77
C ASN A 157 8.57 3.30 13.22
N SER A 158 7.47 3.97 13.57
CA SER A 158 7.07 5.25 12.97
C SER A 158 7.07 6.39 13.97
N SER A 159 6.81 6.13 15.25
CA SER A 159 6.81 7.19 16.28
C SER A 159 8.19 7.81 16.52
N GLU A 160 9.24 6.99 16.67
CA GLU A 160 10.61 7.48 16.90
C GLU A 160 11.13 8.38 15.76
N PRO A 161 11.10 7.97 14.47
CA PRO A 161 11.62 8.82 13.40
C PRO A 161 10.80 10.09 13.20
N THR A 162 9.50 10.08 13.50
CA THR A 162 8.63 11.25 13.29
C THR A 162 8.52 12.17 14.51
N GLY A 163 8.90 11.67 15.70
CA GLY A 163 8.65 12.35 16.97
C GLY A 163 7.17 12.43 17.37
N VAL A 164 6.27 11.76 16.64
CA VAL A 164 4.83 11.80 16.88
C VAL A 164 4.39 10.61 17.72
N ASP A 165 3.68 10.90 18.82
CA ASP A 165 2.99 9.89 19.62
C ASP A 165 1.68 9.48 18.93
N ILE A 166 1.82 8.58 17.95
CA ILE A 166 0.71 8.05 17.15
C ILE A 166 -0.36 7.39 18.04
N ALA A 167 0.06 6.72 19.12
CA ALA A 167 -0.88 6.09 20.05
C ALA A 167 -1.73 7.15 20.80
N ALA A 168 -1.09 8.23 21.26
CA ALA A 168 -1.81 9.33 21.90
C ALA A 168 -2.78 10.04 20.93
N GLU A 169 -2.39 10.26 19.66
CA GLU A 169 -3.28 10.86 18.65
C GLU A 169 -4.50 9.97 18.38
N VAL A 170 -4.31 8.64 18.28
CA VAL A 170 -5.41 7.67 18.17
C VAL A 170 -6.35 7.75 19.37
N VAL A 171 -5.82 7.71 20.59
CA VAL A 171 -6.63 7.78 21.82
C VAL A 171 -7.40 9.10 21.89
N ARG A 172 -6.76 10.22 21.53
CA ARG A 172 -7.40 11.53 21.49
C ARG A 172 -8.58 11.55 20.54
N TYR A 173 -8.39 11.05 19.31
CA TYR A 173 -9.46 10.96 18.32
C TYR A 173 -10.64 10.11 18.83
N LEU A 174 -10.36 8.93 19.40
CA LEU A 174 -11.41 8.08 19.96
C LEU A 174 -12.19 8.76 21.08
N LEU A 175 -11.52 9.49 21.97
CA LEU A 175 -12.17 10.25 23.04
C LEU A 175 -13.06 11.39 22.49
N GLU A 176 -12.64 12.04 21.41
CA GLU A 176 -13.45 13.05 20.72
C GLU A 176 -14.70 12.43 20.08
N GLN A 177 -14.59 11.25 19.45
CA GLN A 177 -15.74 10.56 18.86
C GLN A 177 -16.77 10.12 19.92
N VAL A 178 -16.32 9.69 21.10
CA VAL A 178 -17.21 9.25 22.19
C VAL A 178 -17.90 10.44 22.89
N ARG A 179 -17.24 11.59 23.00
CA ARG A 179 -17.80 12.79 23.66
C ARG A 179 -18.93 13.46 22.90
N VAL A 180 -19.11 13.16 21.62
CA VAL A 180 -20.21 13.70 20.79
C VAL A 180 -21.52 12.92 20.97
N ALA A 181 -21.51 11.81 21.73
CA ALA A 181 -22.68 10.96 21.95
C ALA A 181 -23.51 11.29 23.21
N VAL A 182 -23.50 12.54 23.70
CA VAL A 182 -24.31 13.01 24.85
C VAL A 182 -25.20 14.16 24.45
#